data_AF-A0AAP0NHV7-F1
#
_entry.id   AF-A0AAP0NHV7-F1
#
_cell.length_a   1.000
_cell.length_b   1.000
_cell.length_c   1.000
_cell.angle_alpha   90.00
_cell.angle_beta   90.00
_cell.angle_gamma   90.00
#
_symmetry.space_group_name_H-M   'P 1'
#
loop_
_entity.id
_entity.type
_entity.pdbx_description
1 polymer ?
#
loop_
_entity_poly.entity_id
_entity_poly.type
_entity_poly.pdbx_seq_one_letter_code
_entity_poly.pdbx_strand_id
1 'polypeptide(L)'
;MAEERGLTVDVEDFNAAMDEARERSRSAQNKQAGGIIVMDADATAALHKKGVAATNDISKFIWFQDHESVIKAIYTGTEFLKSAAAGHEVGIVLETTNFYAEQGGQIFDTGSLEGHFGTFQVSNVQIYGGFVLHIGSFTGEIGSFTVGDKVLCKVDYDRRKLIAPNHTCTHLLNFALREVLGNHVDQKGSIVLPEKLRFDFSHGKPIHPDHLRKIESIVNDQIKAELDVVTKEATLADAKRINGLRAVFGEVYPDPVRVVAIGRKVDELLADPDNEEWLSYSAELCGGTHISNTREAKAFALLSEEGIAKGIRRITAVTTDCAFKAMELAYSLEQEVSDASKEEGSLLEKKVASLRSHVDSAPIPAAKKADLRAKISLLQDKVKKEQKKIAEENIQKAISVATEMAEVAASDGKAFCISHVDVGLDTSAVREAVLKVIAQKGISVMVFSTDETTNKAVVYAGVPEKGDKFKGLEVSEWLTVALGPLKGRCGKGKGGIAQGQGTDASHVIEAMDLATTFASMRLRGS
;
A
#
# COMPACT_ATOMS: atom_id res chain seq x y z
N MET A 1 6.24 -48.12 -31.61
CA MET A 1 5.55 -48.39 -30.33
C MET A 1 4.14 -48.98 -30.51
N ALA A 2 3.17 -48.30 -31.14
CA ALA A 2 1.82 -48.85 -31.32
C ALA A 2 1.75 -49.97 -32.38
N GLU A 3 2.38 -49.78 -33.54
CA GLU A 3 2.47 -50.80 -34.60
C GLU A 3 3.22 -52.06 -34.15
N GLU A 4 4.28 -51.92 -33.34
CA GLU A 4 5.04 -53.05 -32.77
C GLU A 4 4.19 -53.92 -31.83
N ARG A 5 3.02 -53.43 -31.40
CA ARG A 5 2.06 -54.15 -30.57
C ARG A 5 0.77 -54.51 -31.32
N GLY A 6 0.73 -54.36 -32.64
CA GLY A 6 -0.43 -54.68 -33.47
C GLY A 6 -1.64 -53.76 -33.25
N LEU A 7 -1.42 -52.55 -32.73
CA LEU A 7 -2.46 -51.55 -32.51
C LEU A 7 -2.42 -50.50 -33.62
N THR A 8 -3.58 -50.16 -34.16
CA THR A 8 -3.77 -49.02 -35.08
C THR A 8 -4.01 -47.74 -34.29
N VAL A 9 -3.34 -46.66 -34.70
CA VAL A 9 -3.53 -45.34 -34.12
C VAL A 9 -4.51 -44.57 -35.00
N ASP A 10 -5.59 -44.08 -34.40
CA ASP A 10 -6.52 -43.20 -35.08
C ASP A 10 -5.95 -41.77 -35.10
N VAL A 11 -5.25 -41.47 -36.20
CA VAL A 11 -4.58 -40.19 -36.38
C VAL A 11 -5.58 -39.07 -36.68
N GLU A 12 -6.74 -39.39 -37.27
CA GLU A 12 -7.77 -38.38 -37.60
C GLU A 12 -8.46 -37.90 -36.32
N ASP A 13 -8.94 -38.82 -35.47
CA ASP A 13 -9.56 -38.45 -34.19
C ASP A 13 -8.56 -37.79 -33.23
N PHE A 14 -7.30 -38.23 -33.23
CA PHE A 14 -6.25 -37.57 -32.48
C PHE A 14 -6.08 -36.11 -32.93
N ASN A 15 -5.96 -35.85 -34.23
CA ASN A 15 -5.82 -34.49 -34.76
C ASN A 15 -7.05 -33.63 -34.44
N ALA A 16 -8.27 -34.17 -34.58
CA ALA A 16 -9.50 -33.46 -34.25
C ALA A 16 -9.57 -33.10 -32.75
N ALA A 17 -9.22 -34.03 -31.85
CA ALA A 17 -9.17 -33.77 -30.41
C ALA A 17 -8.05 -32.78 -30.03
N MET A 18 -6.93 -32.80 -30.75
CA MET A 18 -5.82 -31.87 -30.58
C MET A 18 -6.23 -30.45 -30.99
N ASP A 19 -6.94 -30.30 -32.12
CA ASP A 19 -7.48 -29.01 -32.58
C ASP A 19 -8.56 -28.47 -31.64
N GLU A 20 -9.43 -29.33 -31.09
CA GLU A 20 -10.40 -28.92 -30.07
C GLU A 20 -9.72 -28.47 -28.76
N ALA A 21 -8.66 -29.17 -28.34
CA ALA A 21 -7.86 -28.78 -27.18
C ALA A 21 -7.11 -27.45 -27.40
N ARG A 22 -6.61 -27.21 -28.62
CA ARG A 22 -5.99 -25.93 -29.02
C ARG A 22 -6.97 -24.78 -28.94
N GLU A 23 -8.19 -24.94 -29.49
CA GLU A 23 -9.22 -23.90 -29.43
C GLU A 23 -9.66 -23.59 -27.98
N ARG A 24 -9.73 -24.61 -27.12
CA ARG A 24 -9.93 -24.42 -25.67
C ARG A 24 -8.77 -23.64 -25.02
N SER A 25 -7.53 -23.92 -25.40
CA SER A 25 -6.35 -23.18 -24.90
C SER A 25 -6.32 -21.72 -25.39
N ARG A 26 -6.61 -21.48 -26.68
CA ARG A 26 -6.71 -20.13 -27.27
C ARG A 26 -7.77 -19.27 -26.59
N SER A 27 -8.96 -19.84 -26.42
CA SER A 27 -10.09 -19.15 -25.77
C SER A 27 -9.84 -18.88 -24.28
N ALA A 28 -9.12 -19.77 -23.59
CA ALA A 28 -8.67 -19.54 -22.21
C ALA A 28 -7.60 -18.43 -22.13
N GLN A 29 -6.59 -18.44 -23.01
CA GLN A 29 -5.56 -17.40 -23.05
C GLN A 29 -6.12 -16.02 -23.40
N ASN A 30 -7.01 -15.90 -24.39
CA ASN A 30 -7.65 -14.62 -24.73
C ASN A 30 -8.52 -14.05 -23.60
N LYS A 31 -9.21 -14.92 -22.83
CA LYS A 31 -9.97 -14.51 -21.63
C LYS A 31 -9.07 -14.07 -20.48
N GLN A 32 -7.92 -14.72 -20.32
CA GLN A 32 -6.98 -14.45 -19.23
C GLN A 32 -6.09 -13.21 -19.53
N ALA A 33 -5.83 -12.94 -20.81
CA ALA A 33 -5.11 -11.77 -21.31
C ALA A 33 -6.01 -10.52 -21.47
N GLY A 34 -7.28 -10.57 -21.06
CA GLY A 34 -8.17 -9.40 -21.04
C GLY A 34 -8.48 -8.80 -22.42
N GLY A 35 -8.38 -9.59 -23.50
CA GLY A 35 -8.60 -9.13 -24.88
C GLY A 35 -7.35 -8.71 -25.65
N ILE A 36 -6.15 -8.86 -25.09
CA ILE A 36 -4.88 -8.61 -25.79
C ILE A 36 -4.64 -9.68 -26.86
N ILE A 37 -4.18 -9.26 -28.05
CA ILE A 37 -3.79 -10.16 -29.14
C ILE A 37 -2.56 -11.01 -28.73
N VAL A 38 -2.73 -12.34 -28.73
CA VAL A 38 -1.67 -13.30 -28.42
C VAL A 38 -1.32 -14.12 -29.66
N MET A 39 -0.01 -14.30 -29.93
CA MET A 39 0.45 -15.25 -30.95
C MET A 39 0.85 -16.57 -30.29
N ASP A 40 0.13 -17.64 -30.64
CA ASP A 40 0.47 -18.98 -30.18
C ASP A 40 1.60 -19.63 -30.98
N ALA A 41 1.94 -20.87 -30.61
CA ALA A 41 2.98 -21.65 -31.28
C ALA A 41 2.67 -21.93 -32.76
N ASP A 42 1.39 -22.09 -33.13
CA ASP A 42 1.00 -22.37 -34.51
C ASP A 42 1.12 -21.08 -35.37
N ALA A 43 0.76 -19.91 -34.82
CA ALA A 43 0.92 -18.62 -35.48
C ALA A 43 2.39 -18.28 -35.73
N THR A 44 3.26 -18.50 -34.73
CA THR A 44 4.72 -18.30 -34.89
C THR A 44 5.32 -19.31 -35.87
N ALA A 45 4.91 -20.58 -35.83
CA ALA A 45 5.32 -21.58 -36.83
C ALA A 45 4.84 -21.24 -38.25
N ALA A 46 3.65 -20.65 -38.41
CA ALA A 46 3.15 -20.20 -39.70
C ALA A 46 3.99 -19.06 -40.29
N LEU A 47 4.49 -18.13 -39.46
CA LEU A 47 5.43 -17.10 -39.91
C LEU A 47 6.74 -17.69 -40.42
N HIS A 48 7.32 -18.64 -39.67
CA HIS A 48 8.52 -19.35 -40.11
C HIS A 48 8.31 -20.09 -41.44
N LYS A 49 7.18 -20.80 -41.60
CA LYS A 49 6.82 -21.48 -42.87
C LYS A 49 6.67 -20.51 -44.04
N LYS A 50 6.22 -19.27 -43.77
CA LYS A 50 6.13 -18.19 -44.77
C LYS A 50 7.48 -17.53 -45.05
N GLY A 51 8.57 -17.96 -44.41
CA GLY A 51 9.91 -17.40 -44.59
C GLY A 51 10.12 -16.06 -43.89
N VAL A 52 9.28 -15.70 -42.90
CA VAL A 52 9.49 -14.51 -42.08
C VAL A 52 10.54 -14.81 -41.02
N ALA A 53 11.63 -14.04 -41.02
CA ALA A 53 12.68 -14.13 -40.00
C ALA A 53 12.22 -13.50 -38.67
N ALA A 54 12.85 -13.91 -37.57
CA ALA A 54 12.66 -13.26 -36.26
C ALA A 54 12.95 -11.75 -36.34
N THR A 55 12.23 -10.96 -35.56
CA THR A 55 12.38 -9.50 -35.57
C THR A 55 13.74 -9.12 -34.96
N ASN A 56 14.51 -8.29 -35.66
CA ASN A 56 15.73 -7.72 -35.09
C ASN A 56 15.41 -6.45 -34.30
N ASP A 57 15.58 -6.50 -32.99
CA ASP A 57 15.20 -5.41 -32.07
C ASP A 57 16.40 -4.68 -31.45
N ILE A 58 17.61 -4.83 -32.01
CA ILE A 58 18.83 -4.23 -31.44
C ILE A 58 18.75 -2.69 -31.37
N SER A 59 18.01 -2.07 -32.29
CA SER A 59 17.77 -0.62 -32.33
C SER A 59 17.05 -0.09 -31.08
N LYS A 60 16.42 -0.95 -30.26
CA LYS A 60 15.73 -0.54 -29.02
C LYS A 60 16.66 0.11 -27.99
N PHE A 61 17.97 -0.15 -28.08
CA PHE A 61 18.97 0.45 -27.20
C PHE A 61 19.46 1.83 -27.66
N ILE A 62 19.06 2.28 -28.85
CA ILE A 62 19.37 3.62 -29.36
C ILE A 62 18.19 4.54 -29.03
N TRP A 63 18.44 5.59 -28.25
CA TRP A 63 17.41 6.49 -27.74
C TRP A 63 17.19 7.69 -28.65
N PHE A 64 15.99 8.26 -28.61
CA PHE A 64 15.61 9.50 -29.31
C PHE A 64 15.83 9.47 -30.82
N GLN A 65 15.75 8.28 -31.39
CA GLN A 65 15.88 8.07 -32.82
C GLN A 65 14.66 7.32 -33.35
N ASP A 66 14.03 7.90 -34.35
CA ASP A 66 13.01 7.24 -35.16
C ASP A 66 13.68 6.16 -36.01
N HIS A 67 12.99 5.05 -36.24
CA HIS A 67 13.57 3.88 -36.88
C HIS A 67 12.76 3.45 -38.10
N GLU A 68 13.36 3.40 -39.28
CA GLU A 68 12.69 2.90 -40.48
C GLU A 68 12.66 1.37 -40.49
N SER A 69 11.51 0.80 -40.83
CA SER A 69 11.33 -0.65 -40.92
C SER A 69 10.31 -1.03 -41.99
N VAL A 70 10.15 -2.34 -42.20
CA VAL A 70 9.21 -2.93 -43.15
C VAL A 70 8.25 -3.86 -42.43
N ILE A 71 6.96 -3.76 -42.75
CA ILE A 71 5.94 -4.66 -42.23
C ILE A 71 6.11 -6.04 -42.85
N LYS A 72 6.29 -7.07 -42.02
CA LYS A 72 6.44 -8.47 -42.44
C LYS A 72 5.18 -9.30 -42.25
N ALA A 73 4.34 -8.96 -41.28
CA ALA A 73 3.06 -9.60 -41.09
C ALA A 73 2.06 -8.69 -40.35
N ILE A 74 0.78 -8.94 -40.58
CA ILE A 74 -0.34 -8.32 -39.90
C ILE A 74 -1.22 -9.45 -39.36
N TYR A 75 -1.58 -9.41 -38.09
CA TYR A 75 -2.23 -10.51 -37.38
C TYR A 75 -3.42 -10.01 -36.56
N THR A 76 -4.58 -10.64 -36.67
CA THR A 76 -5.80 -10.24 -35.94
C THR A 76 -5.93 -10.88 -34.56
N GLY A 77 -5.03 -11.81 -34.20
CA GLY A 77 -5.22 -12.73 -33.07
C GLY A 77 -5.77 -14.09 -33.48
N THR A 78 -6.25 -14.23 -34.71
CA THR A 78 -6.71 -15.51 -35.25
C THR A 78 -6.09 -15.81 -36.62
N GLU A 79 -5.96 -14.81 -37.48
CA GLU A 79 -5.46 -14.99 -38.85
C GLU A 79 -4.49 -13.90 -39.28
N PHE A 80 -3.72 -14.20 -40.33
CA PHE A 80 -2.78 -13.25 -40.94
C PHE A 80 -3.41 -12.56 -42.14
N LEU A 81 -3.41 -11.23 -42.13
CA LEU A 81 -3.96 -10.40 -43.20
C LEU A 81 -2.88 -9.93 -44.18
N LYS A 82 -3.29 -9.62 -45.41
CA LYS A 82 -2.42 -8.91 -46.37
C LYS A 82 -2.36 -7.42 -46.08
N SER A 83 -3.47 -6.83 -45.65
CA SER A 83 -3.58 -5.43 -45.26
C SER A 83 -4.55 -5.27 -44.09
N ALA A 84 -4.36 -4.22 -43.30
CA ALA A 84 -5.29 -3.78 -42.26
C ALA A 84 -5.59 -2.30 -42.43
N ALA A 85 -6.83 -1.91 -42.15
CA ALA A 85 -7.32 -0.54 -42.19
C ALA A 85 -7.98 -0.18 -40.85
N ALA A 86 -8.46 1.05 -40.73
CA ALA A 86 -9.22 1.51 -39.56
C ALA A 86 -10.41 0.58 -39.22
N GLY A 87 -10.64 0.34 -37.93
CA GLY A 87 -11.83 -0.35 -37.43
C GLY A 87 -11.58 -1.39 -36.33
N HIS A 88 -10.43 -2.07 -36.32
CA HIS A 88 -10.12 -3.10 -35.31
C HIS A 88 -8.65 -3.04 -34.89
N GLU A 89 -8.38 -3.54 -33.68
CA GLU A 89 -7.02 -3.76 -33.19
C GLU A 89 -6.37 -4.92 -33.96
N VAL A 90 -5.10 -4.76 -34.35
CA VAL A 90 -4.30 -5.79 -34.98
C VAL A 90 -2.89 -5.78 -34.40
N GLY A 91 -2.16 -6.88 -34.54
CA GLY A 91 -0.74 -6.99 -34.28
C GLY A 91 0.08 -6.87 -35.56
N ILE A 92 1.14 -6.06 -35.54
CA ILE A 92 2.06 -5.85 -36.66
C ILE A 92 3.43 -6.43 -36.30
N VAL A 93 3.96 -7.31 -37.14
CA VAL A 93 5.34 -7.80 -37.05
C VAL A 93 6.20 -7.03 -38.04
N LEU A 94 7.29 -6.45 -37.53
CA LEU A 94 8.25 -5.68 -38.31
C LEU A 94 9.52 -6.50 -38.57
N GLU A 95 10.26 -6.14 -39.61
CA GLU A 95 11.58 -6.69 -39.90
C GLU A 95 12.58 -6.35 -38.80
N THR A 96 12.62 -5.06 -38.44
CA THR A 96 13.44 -4.51 -37.38
C THR A 96 12.63 -3.54 -36.51
N THR A 97 12.98 -3.32 -35.25
CA THR A 97 12.23 -2.37 -34.40
C THR A 97 13.10 -1.72 -33.32
N ASN A 98 12.76 -0.47 -32.98
CA ASN A 98 13.29 0.26 -31.83
C ASN A 98 12.38 0.17 -30.59
N PHE A 99 11.23 -0.52 -30.67
CA PHE A 99 10.32 -0.72 -29.54
C PHE A 99 10.82 -1.86 -28.63
N TYR A 100 10.68 -1.68 -27.31
CA TYR A 100 10.88 -2.75 -26.33
C TYR A 100 9.58 -3.54 -26.15
N ALA A 101 9.65 -4.84 -26.40
CA ALA A 101 8.58 -5.78 -26.05
C ALA A 101 8.62 -6.09 -24.55
N GLU A 102 7.47 -6.26 -23.91
CA GLU A 102 7.40 -6.62 -22.50
C GLU A 102 8.15 -7.94 -22.23
N GLN A 103 9.16 -7.86 -21.39
CA GLN A 103 9.99 -9.00 -20.97
C GLN A 103 10.87 -8.60 -19.78
N GLY A 104 11.38 -9.58 -19.04
CA GLY A 104 12.33 -9.35 -17.94
C GLY A 104 11.78 -8.47 -16.81
N GLY A 105 10.45 -8.41 -16.66
CA GLY A 105 9.76 -7.55 -15.70
C GLY A 105 9.54 -6.11 -16.16
N GLN A 106 10.16 -5.65 -17.26
CA GLN A 106 9.90 -4.33 -17.82
C GLN A 106 8.67 -4.34 -18.73
N ILE A 107 7.76 -3.39 -18.52
CA ILE A 107 6.60 -3.20 -19.38
C ILE A 107 7.00 -2.73 -20.78
N PHE A 108 6.23 -3.14 -21.77
CA PHE A 108 6.36 -2.75 -23.18
C PHE A 108 6.39 -1.23 -23.40
N ASP A 109 6.94 -0.82 -24.54
CA ASP A 109 6.81 0.55 -25.04
C ASP A 109 5.48 0.80 -25.74
N THR A 110 5.16 2.09 -25.87
CA THR A 110 4.05 2.62 -26.67
C THR A 110 4.60 3.61 -27.68
N GLY A 111 3.81 3.98 -28.68
CA GLY A 111 4.25 4.92 -29.72
C GLY A 111 3.41 4.81 -30.98
N SER A 112 4.00 5.13 -32.13
CA SER A 112 3.33 5.04 -33.42
C SER A 112 4.20 4.42 -34.50
N LEU A 113 3.55 3.82 -35.49
CA LEU A 113 4.14 3.48 -36.78
C LEU A 113 3.52 4.42 -37.81
N GLU A 114 4.34 5.24 -38.45
CA GLU A 114 3.91 6.20 -39.46
C GLU A 114 4.26 5.67 -40.85
N GLY A 115 3.25 5.43 -41.68
CA GLY A 115 3.43 5.07 -43.08
C GLY A 115 2.87 6.14 -44.01
N HIS A 116 3.06 5.96 -45.31
CA HIS A 116 2.59 6.92 -46.31
C HIS A 116 1.06 7.12 -46.28
N PHE A 117 0.31 6.07 -45.93
CA PHE A 117 -1.15 6.03 -45.99
C PHE A 117 -1.83 6.05 -44.62
N GLY A 118 -1.12 6.41 -43.53
CA GLY A 118 -1.74 6.55 -42.22
C GLY A 118 -0.79 6.31 -41.05
N THR A 119 -1.31 6.55 -39.85
CA THR A 119 -0.60 6.34 -38.59
C THR A 119 -1.28 5.23 -37.80
N PHE A 120 -0.48 4.29 -37.32
CA PHE A 120 -0.91 3.20 -36.46
C PHE A 120 -0.41 3.47 -35.04
N GLN A 121 -1.34 3.61 -34.09
CA GLN A 121 -1.00 3.83 -32.69
C GLN A 121 -0.70 2.49 -32.02
N VAL A 122 0.53 2.31 -31.58
CA VAL A 122 0.97 1.13 -30.82
C VAL A 122 0.60 1.32 -29.35
N SER A 123 -0.30 0.48 -28.86
CA SER A 123 -0.78 0.45 -27.48
C SER A 123 -0.06 -0.59 -26.63
N ASN A 124 0.51 -1.64 -27.24
CA ASN A 124 1.19 -2.73 -26.56
C ASN A 124 2.24 -3.38 -27.50
N VAL A 125 3.34 -3.89 -26.95
CA VAL A 125 4.38 -4.63 -27.70
C VAL A 125 4.75 -5.91 -26.96
N GLN A 126 4.61 -7.05 -27.62
CA GLN A 126 4.87 -8.37 -27.04
C GLN A 126 5.86 -9.15 -27.90
N ILE A 127 6.50 -10.18 -27.35
CA ILE A 127 7.43 -11.04 -28.09
C ILE A 127 6.99 -12.51 -28.01
N TYR A 128 6.91 -13.16 -29.17
CA TYR A 128 6.50 -14.57 -29.29
C TYR A 128 7.42 -15.29 -30.26
N GLY A 129 8.18 -16.29 -29.79
CA GLY A 129 9.07 -17.08 -30.66
C GLY A 129 10.11 -16.25 -31.43
N GLY A 130 10.53 -15.09 -30.89
CA GLY A 130 11.44 -14.16 -31.55
C GLY A 130 10.77 -13.12 -32.48
N PHE A 131 9.45 -13.17 -32.65
CA PHE A 131 8.71 -12.15 -33.38
C PHE A 131 8.20 -11.08 -32.42
N VAL A 132 8.52 -9.81 -32.68
CA VAL A 132 8.00 -8.68 -31.91
C VAL A 132 6.69 -8.22 -32.54
N LEU A 133 5.61 -8.35 -31.77
CA LEU A 133 4.25 -8.02 -32.15
C LEU A 133 3.85 -6.66 -31.59
N HIS A 134 3.61 -5.69 -32.48
CA HIS A 134 3.18 -4.33 -32.14
C HIS A 134 1.65 -4.29 -32.25
N ILE A 135 0.96 -4.26 -31.11
CA ILE A 135 -0.49 -4.32 -31.01
C ILE A 135 -1.03 -2.90 -30.94
N GLY A 136 -2.09 -2.63 -31.69
CA GLY A 136 -2.66 -1.30 -31.77
C GLY A 136 -3.69 -1.13 -32.88
N SER A 137 -4.01 0.13 -33.20
CA SER A 137 -5.04 0.49 -34.17
C SER A 137 -4.69 1.76 -34.94
N PHE A 138 -5.27 1.91 -36.14
CA PHE A 138 -5.10 3.13 -36.94
C PHE A 138 -5.79 4.35 -36.29
N THR A 139 -5.13 5.50 -36.37
CA THR A 139 -5.71 6.80 -36.01
C THR A 139 -6.28 7.47 -37.25
N GLY A 140 -7.60 7.66 -37.31
CA GLY A 140 -8.31 8.33 -38.40
C GLY A 140 -9.21 7.41 -39.24
N GLU A 141 -10.08 7.99 -40.06
CA GLU A 141 -11.06 7.25 -40.90
C GLU A 141 -10.45 6.72 -42.20
N ILE A 142 -9.31 7.26 -42.64
CA ILE A 142 -8.64 6.90 -43.89
C ILE A 142 -7.22 6.50 -43.56
N GLY A 143 -6.95 5.20 -43.55
CA GLY A 143 -5.59 4.68 -43.56
C GLY A 143 -5.52 3.17 -43.54
N SER A 144 -4.48 2.62 -44.16
CA SER A 144 -4.22 1.19 -44.19
C SER A 144 -2.74 0.89 -44.33
N PHE A 145 -2.30 -0.20 -43.72
CA PHE A 145 -0.99 -0.79 -43.97
C PHE A 145 -1.13 -2.14 -44.65
N THR A 146 -0.20 -2.43 -45.55
CA THR A 146 -0.04 -3.68 -46.25
C THR A 146 1.29 -4.31 -45.90
N VAL A 147 1.36 -5.64 -45.89
CA VAL A 147 2.63 -6.35 -45.75
C VAL A 147 3.58 -5.93 -46.89
N GLY A 148 4.79 -5.51 -46.51
CA GLY A 148 5.81 -4.95 -47.41
C GLY A 148 5.92 -3.42 -47.35
N ASP A 149 4.97 -2.72 -46.73
CA ASP A 149 5.05 -1.27 -46.58
C ASP A 149 6.20 -0.87 -45.66
N LYS A 150 6.82 0.27 -46.00
CA LYS A 150 7.79 0.95 -45.15
C LYS A 150 7.07 1.83 -44.13
N VAL A 151 7.53 1.77 -42.89
CA VAL A 151 7.02 2.57 -41.78
C VAL A 151 8.16 3.19 -40.99
N LEU A 152 7.90 4.38 -40.45
CA LEU A 152 8.75 5.06 -39.49
C LEU A 152 8.24 4.75 -38.08
N CYS A 153 9.07 4.09 -37.28
CA CYS A 153 8.76 3.62 -35.94
C CYS A 153 9.16 4.71 -34.92
N LYS A 154 8.15 5.30 -34.26
CA LYS A 154 8.33 6.36 -33.27
C LYS A 154 7.92 5.89 -31.89
N VAL A 155 8.90 5.64 -31.04
CA VAL A 155 8.67 5.28 -29.63
C VAL A 155 8.29 6.52 -28.82
N ASP A 156 7.35 6.37 -27.90
CA ASP A 156 7.11 7.35 -26.83
C ASP A 156 8.27 7.32 -25.82
N TYR A 157 9.33 8.06 -26.16
CA TYR A 157 10.51 8.14 -25.31
C TYR A 157 10.25 8.91 -24.00
N ASP A 158 9.21 9.73 -23.92
CA ASP A 158 8.86 10.40 -22.66
C ASP A 158 8.30 9.38 -21.66
N ARG A 159 7.51 8.41 -22.12
CA ARG A 159 7.15 7.25 -21.30
C ARG A 159 8.35 6.37 -20.97
N ARG A 160 9.23 6.08 -21.94
CA ARG A 160 10.42 5.25 -21.69
C ARG A 160 11.38 5.87 -20.67
N LYS A 161 11.53 7.19 -20.65
CA LYS A 161 12.29 7.95 -19.64
C LYS A 161 11.77 7.76 -18.22
N LEU A 162 10.50 7.40 -18.03
CA LEU A 162 9.95 7.09 -16.71
C LEU A 162 10.23 5.64 -16.29
N ILE A 163 10.36 4.73 -17.26
CA ILE A 163 10.56 3.29 -17.04
C ILE A 163 12.03 2.94 -16.80
N ALA A 164 12.94 3.43 -17.65
CA ALA A 164 14.35 3.03 -17.59
C ALA A 164 15.07 3.38 -16.27
N PRO A 165 14.78 4.50 -15.59
CA PRO A 165 15.31 4.77 -14.25
C PRO A 165 14.81 3.76 -13.22
N ASN A 166 13.52 3.41 -13.28
CA ASN A 166 12.94 2.36 -12.43
C ASN A 166 13.61 1.00 -12.69
N HIS A 167 13.92 0.67 -13.95
CA HIS A 167 14.65 -0.56 -14.28
C HIS A 167 16.05 -0.55 -13.69
N THR A 168 16.81 0.51 -13.94
CA THR A 168 18.19 0.64 -13.45
C THR A 168 18.24 0.60 -11.92
N CYS A 169 17.31 1.30 -11.25
CA CYS A 169 17.19 1.25 -9.80
C CYS A 169 16.72 -0.10 -9.26
N THR A 170 16.13 -0.97 -10.08
CA THR A 170 15.85 -2.37 -9.69
C THR A 170 17.16 -3.14 -9.51
N HIS A 171 18.16 -2.95 -10.38
CA HIS A 171 19.48 -3.55 -10.22
C HIS A 171 20.26 -2.97 -9.03
N LEU A 172 20.16 -1.65 -8.79
CA LEU A 172 20.73 -1.01 -7.60
C LEU A 172 20.08 -1.54 -6.31
N LEU A 173 18.76 -1.74 -6.32
CA LEU A 173 18.01 -2.29 -5.21
C LEU A 173 18.39 -3.75 -4.94
N ASN A 174 18.52 -4.58 -5.99
CA ASN A 174 18.95 -5.97 -5.89
C ASN A 174 20.34 -6.08 -5.26
N PHE A 175 21.27 -5.22 -5.71
CA PHE A 175 22.59 -5.06 -5.09
C PHE A 175 22.48 -4.69 -3.61
N ALA A 176 21.75 -3.61 -3.28
CA ALA A 176 21.63 -3.09 -1.92
C ALA A 176 20.97 -4.09 -0.95
N LEU A 177 20.01 -4.88 -1.42
CA LEU A 177 19.37 -5.93 -0.62
C LEU A 177 20.36 -7.02 -0.23
N ARG A 178 21.20 -7.48 -1.16
CA ARG A 178 22.22 -8.50 -0.87
C ARG A 178 23.30 -7.97 0.05
N GLU A 179 23.70 -6.71 -0.13
CA GLU A 179 24.69 -6.05 0.72
C GLU A 179 24.21 -5.96 2.18
N VAL A 180 22.94 -5.64 2.40
CA VAL A 180 22.38 -5.43 3.76
C VAL A 180 21.87 -6.72 4.39
N LEU A 181 21.25 -7.60 3.62
CA LEU A 181 20.58 -8.80 4.15
C LEU A 181 21.41 -10.06 3.99
N GLY A 182 22.32 -10.12 3.02
CA GLY A 182 23.16 -11.26 2.70
C GLY A 182 22.80 -11.98 1.39
N ASN A 183 23.62 -12.96 1.04
CA ASN A 183 23.61 -13.65 -0.27
C ASN A 183 22.41 -14.59 -0.52
N HIS A 184 21.56 -14.85 0.49
CA HIS A 184 20.34 -15.66 0.32
C HIS A 184 19.18 -14.90 -0.35
N VAL A 185 19.36 -13.61 -0.59
CA VAL A 185 18.42 -12.80 -1.35
C VAL A 185 18.57 -13.09 -2.83
N ASP A 186 17.53 -13.70 -3.39
CA ASP A 186 17.38 -13.98 -4.81
C ASP A 186 16.06 -13.40 -5.31
N GLN A 187 16.09 -12.87 -6.54
CA GLN A 187 14.89 -12.40 -7.22
C GLN A 187 13.86 -13.54 -7.40
N LYS A 188 12.59 -13.24 -7.14
CA LYS A 188 11.42 -14.10 -7.35
C LYS A 188 10.40 -13.49 -8.30
N GLY A 189 10.57 -12.22 -8.66
CA GLY A 189 9.70 -11.49 -9.57
C GLY A 189 10.13 -10.03 -9.65
N SER A 190 9.84 -9.38 -10.78
CA SER A 190 10.10 -7.97 -10.98
C SER A 190 9.04 -7.38 -11.90
N ILE A 191 8.59 -6.16 -11.60
CA ILE A 191 7.70 -5.38 -12.46
C ILE A 191 8.19 -3.94 -12.47
N VAL A 192 8.48 -3.41 -13.66
CA VAL A 192 8.95 -2.04 -13.89
C VAL A 192 7.91 -1.32 -14.73
N LEU A 193 7.29 -0.30 -14.13
CA LEU A 193 6.24 0.54 -14.71
C LEU A 193 6.72 2.01 -14.77
N PRO A 194 6.06 2.90 -15.52
CA PRO A 194 6.37 4.32 -15.48
C PRO A 194 6.30 4.92 -14.07
N GLU A 195 5.30 4.52 -13.29
CA GLU A 195 5.01 5.12 -11.99
C GLU A 195 5.75 4.49 -10.81
N LYS A 196 6.30 3.26 -10.96
CA LYS A 196 6.97 2.51 -9.88
C LYS A 196 7.72 1.29 -10.38
N LEU A 197 8.60 0.77 -9.52
CA LEU A 197 9.11 -0.60 -9.61
C LEU A 197 8.60 -1.45 -8.45
N ARG A 198 8.46 -2.75 -8.70
CA ARG A 198 8.23 -3.79 -7.70
C ARG A 198 9.27 -4.86 -7.85
N PHE A 199 9.87 -5.26 -6.73
CA PHE A 199 10.90 -6.28 -6.69
C PHE A 199 10.56 -7.32 -5.63
N ASP A 200 10.40 -8.56 -6.07
CA ASP A 200 10.09 -9.70 -5.20
C ASP A 200 11.36 -10.50 -4.98
N PHE A 201 11.62 -10.88 -3.73
CA PHE A 201 12.86 -11.54 -3.33
C PHE A 201 12.67 -12.54 -2.21
N SER A 202 13.59 -13.50 -2.10
CA SER A 202 13.62 -14.46 -0.99
C SER A 202 14.09 -13.80 0.30
N HIS A 203 13.21 -13.75 1.30
CA HIS A 203 13.57 -13.36 2.65
C HIS A 203 12.53 -13.84 3.67
N GLY A 204 12.99 -14.44 4.77
CA GLY A 204 12.10 -15.18 5.68
C GLY A 204 11.32 -14.33 6.69
N LYS A 205 11.67 -13.06 6.89
CA LYS A 205 11.13 -12.22 7.99
C LYS A 205 10.95 -10.77 7.54
N PRO A 206 10.10 -9.96 8.21
CA PRO A 206 10.04 -8.52 7.98
C PRO A 206 11.41 -7.84 8.11
N ILE A 207 11.68 -6.88 7.23
CA ILE A 207 12.94 -6.12 7.27
C ILE A 207 12.81 -5.04 8.34
N HIS A 208 13.82 -4.93 9.21
CA HIS A 208 13.86 -3.88 10.22
C HIS A 208 13.94 -2.50 9.57
N PRO A 209 13.26 -1.45 10.10
CA PRO A 209 13.30 -0.11 9.53
C PRO A 209 14.72 0.45 9.29
N ASP A 210 15.69 0.11 10.15
CA ASP A 210 17.08 0.54 9.96
C ASP A 210 17.74 -0.11 8.74
N HIS A 211 17.43 -1.38 8.45
CA HIS A 211 17.90 -2.04 7.24
C HIS A 211 17.22 -1.46 6.00
N LEU A 212 15.92 -1.16 6.06
CA LEU A 212 15.23 -0.45 4.96
C LEU A 212 15.88 0.90 4.67
N ARG A 213 16.22 1.66 5.71
CA ARG A 213 16.93 2.94 5.58
C ARG A 213 18.31 2.75 4.96
N LYS A 214 19.04 1.70 5.35
CA LYS A 214 20.36 1.40 4.80
C LYS A 214 20.29 0.98 3.32
N ILE A 215 19.32 0.16 2.95
CA ILE A 215 19.06 -0.25 1.56
C ILE A 215 18.76 0.99 0.70
N GLU A 216 17.83 1.84 1.14
CA GLU A 216 17.48 3.09 0.45
C GLU A 216 18.67 4.05 0.34
N SER A 217 19.50 4.16 1.39
CA SER A 217 20.73 4.96 1.37
C SER A 217 21.72 4.45 0.32
N ILE A 218 22.00 3.15 0.27
CA ILE A 218 22.95 2.58 -0.70
C ILE A 218 22.53 2.89 -2.14
N VAL A 219 21.23 2.80 -2.45
CA VAL A 219 20.72 3.14 -3.79
C VAL A 219 20.92 4.63 -4.08
N ASN A 220 20.54 5.51 -3.15
CA ASN A 220 20.68 6.95 -3.34
C ASN A 220 22.16 7.40 -3.37
N ASP A 221 23.04 6.74 -2.63
CA ASP A 221 24.49 6.99 -2.66
C ASP A 221 25.08 6.64 -4.04
N GLN A 222 24.62 5.55 -4.66
CA GLN A 222 25.00 5.19 -6.04
C GLN A 222 24.41 6.12 -7.10
N ILE A 223 23.20 6.65 -6.89
CA ILE A 223 22.63 7.71 -7.73
C ILE A 223 23.48 8.98 -7.63
N LYS A 224 23.84 9.38 -6.41
CA LYS A 224 24.67 10.55 -6.13
C LYS A 224 26.10 10.41 -6.67
N ALA A 225 26.61 9.19 -6.74
CA ALA A 225 27.92 8.89 -7.32
C ALA A 225 27.97 9.01 -8.85
N GLU A 226 26.83 9.22 -9.52
CA GLU A 226 26.73 9.40 -10.97
C GLU A 226 27.46 8.31 -11.75
N LEU A 227 27.15 7.05 -11.44
CA LEU A 227 27.80 5.89 -12.02
C LEU A 227 27.31 5.63 -13.45
N ASP A 228 28.24 5.32 -14.34
CA ASP A 228 27.90 4.93 -15.71
C ASP A 228 27.25 3.54 -15.73
N VAL A 229 26.24 3.38 -16.59
CA VAL A 229 25.56 2.10 -16.85
C VAL A 229 26.06 1.57 -18.19
N VAL A 230 26.87 0.52 -18.14
CA VAL A 230 27.58 -0.03 -19.30
C VAL A 230 27.01 -1.40 -19.65
N THR A 231 26.81 -1.65 -20.94
CA THR A 231 26.25 -2.93 -21.40
C THR A 231 27.07 -3.52 -22.54
N LYS A 232 27.21 -4.84 -22.58
CA LYS A 232 27.93 -5.54 -23.64
C LYS A 232 27.39 -6.95 -23.86
N GLU A 233 27.44 -7.42 -25.10
CA GLU A 233 27.20 -8.83 -25.43
C GLU A 233 28.42 -9.68 -25.13
N ALA A 234 28.20 -10.83 -24.48
CA ALA A 234 29.21 -11.81 -24.14
C ALA A 234 28.66 -13.22 -24.35
N THR A 235 29.55 -14.21 -24.45
CA THR A 235 29.09 -15.60 -24.42
C THR A 235 28.47 -15.89 -23.06
N LEU A 236 27.45 -16.75 -23.02
CA LEU A 236 26.82 -17.15 -21.76
C LEU A 236 27.84 -17.77 -20.79
N ALA A 237 28.83 -18.49 -21.33
CA ALA A 237 29.89 -19.11 -20.55
C ALA A 237 30.81 -18.09 -19.88
N ASP A 238 31.27 -17.08 -20.63
CA ASP A 238 32.17 -16.04 -20.09
C ASP A 238 31.44 -15.15 -19.09
N ALA A 239 30.21 -14.74 -19.40
CA ALA A 239 29.43 -13.90 -18.50
C ALA A 239 29.23 -14.58 -17.14
N LYS A 240 28.86 -15.87 -17.11
CA LYS A 240 28.63 -16.64 -15.88
C LYS A 240 29.86 -16.79 -14.98
N ARG A 241 31.07 -16.54 -15.49
CA ARG A 241 32.28 -16.55 -14.67
C ARG A 241 32.45 -15.30 -13.81
N ILE A 242 31.82 -14.19 -14.21
CA ILE A 242 31.95 -12.90 -13.51
C ILE A 242 31.45 -13.06 -12.07
N ASN A 243 32.34 -12.83 -11.12
CA ASN A 243 32.06 -12.91 -9.70
C ASN A 243 30.99 -11.86 -9.32
N GLY A 244 30.00 -12.28 -8.55
CA GLY A 244 28.86 -11.43 -8.19
C GLY A 244 27.85 -11.14 -9.29
N LEU A 245 28.02 -11.70 -10.51
CA LEU A 245 27.01 -11.60 -11.57
C LEU A 245 25.69 -12.20 -11.09
N ARG A 246 24.62 -11.43 -11.25
CA ARG A 246 23.27 -11.85 -10.90
C ARG A 246 22.53 -12.29 -12.15
N ALA A 247 21.89 -13.44 -12.05
CA ALA A 247 20.97 -13.97 -13.04
C ALA A 247 19.76 -14.55 -12.31
N VAL A 248 18.61 -14.57 -12.95
CA VAL A 248 17.39 -15.09 -12.36
C VAL A 248 17.40 -16.62 -12.47
N PHE A 249 17.26 -17.29 -11.33
CA PHE A 249 17.22 -18.75 -11.28
C PHE A 249 16.01 -19.29 -12.06
N GLY A 250 16.26 -20.22 -12.97
CA GLY A 250 15.23 -20.87 -13.78
C GLY A 250 14.90 -20.17 -15.09
N GLU A 251 15.48 -18.99 -15.36
CA GLU A 251 15.38 -18.35 -16.67
C GLU A 251 16.35 -18.97 -17.68
N VAL A 252 15.90 -19.07 -18.94
CA VAL A 252 16.73 -19.47 -20.07
C VAL A 252 17.22 -18.20 -20.76
N TYR A 253 18.53 -17.99 -20.71
CA TYR A 253 19.19 -16.87 -21.39
C TYR A 253 19.67 -17.32 -22.79
N PRO A 254 19.57 -16.44 -23.81
CA PRO A 254 20.14 -16.72 -25.13
C PRO A 254 21.68 -16.77 -25.07
N ASP A 255 22.33 -17.25 -26.13
CA ASP A 255 23.78 -17.12 -26.30
C ASP A 255 24.04 -16.53 -27.70
N PRO A 256 24.57 -15.30 -27.82
CA PRO A 256 25.14 -14.45 -26.77
C PRO A 256 24.12 -13.86 -25.78
N VAL A 257 24.59 -13.50 -24.59
CA VAL A 257 23.85 -12.75 -23.56
C VAL A 257 24.27 -11.30 -23.49
N ARG A 258 23.36 -10.44 -23.04
CA ARG A 258 23.66 -9.06 -22.69
C ARG A 258 23.93 -8.92 -21.19
N VAL A 259 25.15 -8.50 -20.87
CA VAL A 259 25.58 -8.14 -19.50
C VAL A 259 25.41 -6.64 -19.30
N VAL A 260 24.84 -6.25 -18.16
CA VAL A 260 24.71 -4.87 -17.71
C VAL A 260 25.52 -4.71 -16.43
N ALA A 261 26.38 -3.69 -16.37
CA ALA A 261 27.17 -3.34 -15.20
C ALA A 261 27.00 -1.87 -14.85
N ILE A 262 26.93 -1.53 -13.56
CA ILE A 262 26.79 -0.16 -13.06
C ILE A 262 28.06 0.24 -12.31
N GLY A 263 28.71 1.32 -12.76
CA GLY A 263 29.94 1.87 -12.16
C GLY A 263 31.25 1.21 -12.61
N ARG A 264 31.17 0.19 -13.47
CA ARG A 264 32.33 -0.52 -14.06
C ARG A 264 32.05 -0.93 -15.49
N LYS A 265 33.11 -1.08 -16.30
CA LYS A 265 32.99 -1.53 -17.69
C LYS A 265 32.88 -3.05 -17.73
N VAL A 266 31.94 -3.56 -18.52
CA VAL A 266 31.79 -5.02 -18.73
C VAL A 266 33.07 -5.66 -19.28
N ASP A 267 33.87 -4.93 -20.06
CA ASP A 267 35.17 -5.40 -20.56
C ASP A 267 36.15 -5.76 -19.44
N GLU A 268 36.17 -4.98 -18.37
CA GLU A 268 37.05 -5.21 -17.21
C GLU A 268 36.59 -6.46 -16.44
N LEU A 269 35.27 -6.60 -16.27
CA LEU A 269 34.67 -7.77 -15.62
C LEU A 269 34.95 -9.05 -16.42
N LEU A 270 34.90 -9.01 -17.76
CA LEU A 270 35.18 -10.17 -18.61
C LEU A 270 36.68 -10.50 -18.69
N ALA A 271 37.55 -9.51 -18.55
CA ALA A 271 39.00 -9.71 -18.61
C ALA A 271 39.55 -10.42 -17.35
N ASP A 272 38.97 -10.13 -16.18
CA ASP A 272 39.35 -10.73 -14.90
C ASP A 272 38.11 -11.16 -14.10
N PRO A 273 37.33 -12.15 -14.56
CA PRO A 273 36.00 -12.44 -14.01
C PRO A 273 36.03 -12.96 -12.58
N ASP A 274 37.16 -13.49 -12.11
CA ASP A 274 37.30 -14.10 -10.80
C ASP A 274 37.67 -13.08 -9.68
N ASN A 275 37.78 -11.78 -10.02
CA ASN A 275 38.14 -10.73 -9.07
C ASN A 275 37.07 -10.53 -7.97
N GLU A 276 37.49 -10.43 -6.71
CA GLU A 276 36.59 -10.22 -5.58
C GLU A 276 35.97 -8.81 -5.55
N GLU A 277 36.60 -7.80 -6.18
CA GLU A 277 36.08 -6.43 -6.25
C GLU A 277 34.71 -6.37 -6.96
N TRP A 278 34.44 -7.29 -7.89
CA TRP A 278 33.17 -7.35 -8.63
C TRP A 278 31.94 -7.59 -7.75
N LEU A 279 32.11 -8.18 -6.56
CA LEU A 279 31.05 -8.34 -5.58
C LEU A 279 30.49 -6.99 -5.10
N SER A 280 31.30 -5.93 -5.13
CA SER A 280 30.91 -4.56 -4.76
C SER A 280 30.19 -3.79 -5.86
N TYR A 281 29.91 -4.42 -7.01
CA TYR A 281 29.22 -3.81 -8.15
C TYR A 281 27.91 -4.52 -8.50
N SER A 282 27.00 -3.75 -9.10
CA SER A 282 25.81 -4.31 -9.74
C SER A 282 26.18 -4.77 -11.15
N ALA A 283 26.20 -6.08 -11.36
CA ALA A 283 26.43 -6.73 -12.65
C ALA A 283 25.38 -7.84 -12.85
N GLU A 284 24.59 -7.77 -13.91
CA GLU A 284 23.46 -8.67 -14.14
C GLU A 284 23.28 -9.02 -15.63
N LEU A 285 22.66 -10.17 -15.91
CA LEU A 285 22.17 -10.49 -17.26
C LEU A 285 20.83 -9.78 -17.48
N CYS A 286 20.78 -8.82 -18.41
CA CYS A 286 19.56 -8.06 -18.65
C CYS A 286 19.42 -7.58 -20.11
N GLY A 287 18.29 -7.94 -20.72
CA GLY A 287 17.88 -7.49 -22.05
C GLY A 287 17.08 -6.18 -22.07
N GLY A 288 16.90 -5.55 -20.91
CA GLY A 288 16.11 -4.34 -20.67
C GLY A 288 16.74 -3.03 -21.15
N THR A 289 15.91 -1.99 -21.21
CA THR A 289 16.41 -0.61 -21.43
C THR A 289 16.81 0.04 -20.11
N HIS A 290 17.92 0.77 -20.14
CA HIS A 290 18.51 1.41 -18.97
C HIS A 290 18.81 2.88 -19.27
N ILE A 291 18.89 3.69 -18.20
CA ILE A 291 19.52 5.01 -18.25
C ILE A 291 21.02 4.85 -18.51
N SER A 292 21.67 5.87 -19.05
CA SER A 292 23.11 5.83 -19.33
C SER A 292 23.96 6.09 -18.09
N ASN A 293 23.43 6.83 -17.13
CA ASN A 293 24.09 7.18 -15.88
C ASN A 293 23.09 7.26 -14.72
N THR A 294 23.48 6.80 -13.53
CA THR A 294 22.57 6.71 -12.37
C THR A 294 22.02 8.07 -11.94
N ARG A 295 22.67 9.19 -12.26
CA ARG A 295 22.14 10.55 -11.99
C ARG A 295 20.79 10.82 -12.62
N GLU A 296 20.47 10.16 -13.74
CA GLU A 296 19.19 10.31 -14.45
C GLU A 296 18.01 9.80 -13.61
N ALA A 297 18.25 8.90 -12.64
CA ALA A 297 17.23 8.49 -11.68
C ALA A 297 16.84 9.61 -10.71
N LYS A 298 17.71 10.62 -10.53
CA LYS A 298 17.61 11.78 -9.64
C LYS A 298 17.48 11.46 -8.15
N ALA A 299 16.54 10.59 -7.77
CA ALA A 299 16.25 10.15 -6.42
C ALA A 299 15.59 8.76 -6.44
N PHE A 300 15.65 8.06 -5.31
CA PHE A 300 14.96 6.78 -5.09
C PHE A 300 14.25 6.79 -3.74
N ALA A 301 12.98 6.37 -3.70
CA ALA A 301 12.20 6.23 -2.48
C ALA A 301 11.58 4.83 -2.35
N LEU A 302 11.94 4.11 -1.29
CA LEU A 302 11.42 2.78 -0.94
C LEU A 302 10.11 2.95 -0.18
N LEU A 303 8.97 2.80 -0.85
CA LEU A 303 7.65 3.13 -0.30
C LEU A 303 7.09 2.05 0.65
N SER A 304 7.32 0.78 0.32
CA SER A 304 6.80 -0.33 1.13
C SER A 304 7.66 -1.57 1.02
N GLU A 305 7.55 -2.39 2.07
CA GLU A 305 8.11 -3.73 2.17
C GLU A 305 7.03 -4.62 2.78
N GLU A 306 6.61 -5.67 2.08
CA GLU A 306 5.53 -6.57 2.51
C GLU A 306 5.81 -8.04 2.18
N GLY A 307 5.27 -8.96 2.99
CA GLY A 307 5.31 -10.39 2.69
C GLY A 307 4.19 -10.78 1.74
N ILE A 308 4.51 -11.42 0.61
CA ILE A 308 3.51 -11.84 -0.40
C ILE A 308 3.27 -13.35 -0.42
N ALA A 309 4.23 -14.13 0.06
CA ALA A 309 4.13 -15.58 0.22
C ALA A 309 5.13 -16.05 1.29
N LYS A 310 5.06 -17.33 1.67
CA LYS A 310 6.01 -17.91 2.63
C LYS A 310 7.45 -17.78 2.10
N GLY A 311 8.27 -16.98 2.78
CA GLY A 311 9.67 -16.75 2.43
C GLY A 311 9.89 -15.79 1.26
N ILE A 312 8.85 -15.12 0.76
CA ILE A 312 8.94 -14.15 -0.34
C ILE A 312 8.41 -12.80 0.12
N ARG A 313 9.21 -11.77 -0.11
CA ARG A 313 8.90 -10.38 0.23
C ARG A 313 8.94 -9.51 -1.02
N ARG A 314 8.21 -8.41 -0.99
CA ARG A 314 8.08 -7.44 -2.07
C ARG A 314 8.48 -6.07 -1.55
N ILE A 315 9.35 -5.40 -2.32
CA ILE A 315 9.56 -3.96 -2.19
C ILE A 315 8.82 -3.26 -3.33
N THR A 316 8.13 -2.16 -2.99
CA THR A 316 7.67 -1.17 -3.97
C THR A 316 8.48 0.11 -3.78
N ALA A 317 9.03 0.62 -4.87
CA ALA A 317 9.81 1.85 -4.86
C ALA A 317 9.50 2.71 -6.07
N VAL A 318 9.89 3.98 -5.99
CA VAL A 318 9.75 4.97 -7.05
C VAL A 318 11.05 5.73 -7.25
N THR A 319 11.23 6.28 -8.45
CA THR A 319 12.39 7.11 -8.80
C THR A 319 11.96 8.50 -9.24
N THR A 320 12.92 9.35 -9.61
CA THR A 320 12.70 10.66 -10.25
C THR A 320 11.72 11.54 -9.48
N ASP A 321 10.76 12.16 -10.16
CA ASP A 321 9.84 13.14 -9.58
C ASP A 321 8.88 12.48 -8.57
N CYS A 322 8.53 11.20 -8.76
CA CYS A 322 7.73 10.45 -7.79
C CYS A 322 8.48 10.23 -6.47
N ALA A 323 9.80 9.99 -6.52
CA ALA A 323 10.63 9.88 -5.33
C ALA A 323 10.75 11.21 -4.58
N PHE A 324 10.93 12.33 -5.29
CA PHE A 324 10.94 13.66 -4.66
C PHE A 324 9.62 13.95 -3.94
N LYS A 325 8.48 13.72 -4.61
CA LYS A 325 7.15 13.90 -3.99
C LYS A 325 6.98 13.06 -2.72
N ALA A 326 7.46 11.81 -2.72
CA ALA A 326 7.42 10.95 -1.55
C ALA A 326 8.28 11.48 -0.39
N MET A 327 9.47 12.01 -0.69
CA MET A 327 10.37 12.60 0.32
C MET A 327 9.84 13.92 0.87
N GLU A 328 9.31 14.80 0.02
CA GLU A 328 8.69 16.07 0.44
C GLU A 328 7.47 15.84 1.33
N LEU A 329 6.61 14.90 0.97
CA LEU A 329 5.46 14.51 1.79
C LEU A 329 5.92 13.97 3.16
N ALA A 330 6.98 13.15 3.19
CA ALA A 330 7.54 12.65 4.44
C ALA A 330 8.04 13.79 5.33
N TYR A 331 8.71 14.79 4.75
CA TYR A 331 9.16 15.98 5.47
C TYR A 331 7.99 16.81 6.01
N SER A 332 6.95 17.04 5.22
CA SER A 332 5.73 17.75 5.66
C SER A 332 5.08 17.04 6.86
N LEU A 333 4.89 15.72 6.75
CA LEU A 333 4.31 14.92 7.84
C LEU A 333 5.20 14.92 9.09
N GLU A 334 6.52 14.95 8.93
CA GLU A 334 7.45 15.10 10.06
C GLU A 334 7.25 16.44 10.79
N GLN A 335 7.03 17.53 10.05
CA GLN A 335 6.70 18.83 10.65
C GLN A 335 5.33 18.80 11.34
N GLU A 336 4.30 18.22 10.73
CA GLU A 336 2.98 18.12 11.34
C GLU A 336 3.00 17.31 12.65
N VAL A 337 3.76 16.21 12.70
CA VAL A 337 3.95 15.41 13.92
C VAL A 337 4.73 16.20 14.99
N SER A 338 5.74 16.97 14.58
CA SER A 338 6.49 17.86 15.47
C SER A 338 5.60 18.94 16.06
N ASP A 339 4.74 19.56 15.25
CA ASP A 339 3.81 20.60 15.71
C ASP A 339 2.72 20.02 16.61
N ALA A 340 2.20 18.83 16.29
CA ALA A 340 1.28 18.13 17.17
C ALA A 340 1.88 17.89 18.56
N SER A 341 3.19 17.65 18.68
CA SER A 341 3.83 17.42 19.98
C SER A 341 3.77 18.61 20.94
N LYS A 342 3.55 19.83 20.42
CA LYS A 342 3.43 21.09 21.16
C LYS A 342 2.00 21.35 21.68
N GLU A 343 1.04 20.54 21.23
CA GLU A 343 -0.37 20.66 21.59
C GLU A 343 -0.70 19.84 22.85
N GLU A 344 -1.84 20.15 23.46
CA GLU A 344 -2.31 19.50 24.69
C GLU A 344 -3.82 19.21 24.64
N GLY A 345 -4.27 18.30 25.50
CA GLY A 345 -5.69 18.01 25.69
C GLY A 345 -6.42 17.54 24.42
N SER A 346 -7.64 18.04 24.21
CA SER A 346 -8.53 17.56 23.13
C SER A 346 -8.04 17.91 21.72
N LEU A 347 -7.20 18.94 21.58
CA LEU A 347 -6.58 19.31 20.29
C LEU A 347 -5.51 18.28 19.90
N LEU A 348 -4.66 17.88 20.85
CA LEU A 348 -3.67 16.84 20.64
C LEU A 348 -4.33 15.51 20.27
N GLU A 349 -5.39 15.11 20.98
CA GLU A 349 -6.13 13.87 20.71
C GLU A 349 -6.65 13.81 19.26
N LYS A 350 -7.31 14.87 18.79
CA LYS A 350 -7.84 14.95 17.42
C LYS A 350 -6.72 14.92 16.38
N LYS A 351 -5.63 15.67 16.60
CA LYS A 351 -4.49 15.71 15.67
C LYS A 351 -3.81 14.36 15.56
N VAL A 352 -3.58 13.68 16.68
CA VAL A 352 -2.94 12.36 16.73
C VAL A 352 -3.76 11.30 15.97
N ALA A 353 -5.09 11.30 16.12
CA ALA A 353 -5.96 10.40 15.38
C ALA A 353 -5.90 10.65 13.86
N SER A 354 -5.94 11.91 13.45
CA SER A 354 -5.83 12.32 12.03
C SER A 354 -4.46 11.94 11.44
N LEU A 355 -3.37 12.29 12.13
CA LEU A 355 -1.99 12.03 11.69
C LEU A 355 -1.70 10.56 11.52
N ARG A 356 -2.23 9.70 12.40
CA ARG A 356 -2.08 8.24 12.26
C ARG A 356 -2.64 7.76 10.92
N SER A 357 -3.87 8.14 10.61
CA SER A 357 -4.53 7.76 9.35
C SER A 357 -3.77 8.29 8.12
N HIS A 358 -3.34 9.55 8.19
CA HIS A 358 -2.58 10.19 7.12
C HIS A 358 -1.23 9.49 6.86
N VAL A 359 -0.43 9.27 7.91
CA VAL A 359 0.87 8.58 7.81
C VAL A 359 0.73 7.13 7.31
N ASP A 360 -0.33 6.41 7.74
CA ASP A 360 -0.54 5.02 7.34
C ASP A 360 -0.76 4.89 5.82
N SER A 361 -1.57 5.79 5.25
CA SER A 361 -1.95 5.82 3.83
C SER A 361 -0.94 6.53 2.92
N ALA A 362 -0.08 7.40 3.46
CA ALA A 362 0.84 8.21 2.67
C ALA A 362 1.89 7.38 1.92
N PRO A 363 2.15 7.66 0.62
CA PRO A 363 3.22 7.03 -0.15
C PRO A 363 4.58 7.67 0.15
N ILE A 364 5.09 7.46 1.36
CA ILE A 364 6.37 7.98 1.86
C ILE A 364 7.37 6.84 2.09
N PRO A 365 8.70 7.12 2.18
CA PRO A 365 9.70 6.10 2.49
C PRO A 365 9.35 5.27 3.71
N ALA A 366 9.44 3.94 3.60
CA ALA A 366 8.95 2.98 4.60
C ALA A 366 9.66 3.13 5.94
N ALA A 367 10.98 3.41 5.93
CA ALA A 367 11.74 3.68 7.15
C ALA A 367 11.24 4.95 7.85
N LYS A 368 10.99 6.04 7.09
CA LYS A 368 10.42 7.28 7.62
C LYS A 368 9.01 7.08 8.15
N LYS A 369 8.18 6.30 7.46
CA LYS A 369 6.84 5.93 7.94
C LYS A 369 6.90 5.24 9.31
N ALA A 370 7.85 4.32 9.50
CA ALA A 370 8.06 3.67 10.79
C ALA A 370 8.48 4.66 11.90
N ASP A 371 9.39 5.59 11.60
CA ASP A 371 9.82 6.64 12.53
C ASP A 371 8.64 7.54 12.96
N LEU A 372 7.82 7.98 12.00
CA LEU A 372 6.64 8.80 12.26
C LEU A 372 5.59 8.05 13.08
N ARG A 373 5.34 6.76 12.78
CA ARG A 373 4.46 5.91 13.59
C ARG A 373 4.94 5.79 15.04
N ALA A 374 6.24 5.62 15.25
CA ALA A 374 6.81 5.57 16.59
C ALA A 374 6.58 6.90 17.35
N LYS A 375 6.86 8.05 16.71
CA LYS A 375 6.59 9.38 17.28
C LYS A 375 5.10 9.57 17.62
N ILE A 376 4.20 9.20 16.70
CA ILE A 376 2.75 9.28 16.91
C ILE A 376 2.32 8.38 18.08
N SER A 377 2.90 7.19 18.23
CA SER A 377 2.61 6.29 19.37
C SER A 377 2.97 6.94 20.71
N LEU A 378 4.10 7.64 20.79
CA LEU A 378 4.48 8.38 22.00
C LEU A 378 3.47 9.50 22.33
N LEU A 379 2.97 10.20 21.30
CA LEU A 379 1.92 11.21 21.49
C LEU A 379 0.60 10.59 21.95
N GLN A 380 0.24 9.41 21.44
CA GLN A 380 -0.93 8.66 21.90
C GLN A 380 -0.81 8.28 23.38
N ASP A 381 0.38 7.87 23.82
CA ASP A 381 0.62 7.53 25.22
C ASP A 381 0.59 8.78 26.11
N LYS A 382 1.06 9.94 25.63
CA LYS A 382 0.90 11.24 26.29
C LYS A 382 -0.58 11.57 26.49
N VAL A 383 -1.39 11.48 25.43
CA VAL A 383 -2.85 11.72 25.49
C VAL A 383 -3.52 10.80 26.51
N LYS A 384 -3.22 9.50 26.48
CA LYS A 384 -3.79 8.53 27.44
C LYS A 384 -3.40 8.84 28.87
N LYS A 385 -2.15 9.27 29.10
CA LYS A 385 -1.66 9.63 30.45
C LYS A 385 -2.37 10.88 30.98
N GLU A 386 -2.56 11.89 30.14
CA GLU A 386 -3.32 13.11 30.47
C GLU A 386 -4.78 12.77 30.78
N GLN A 387 -5.45 11.98 29.93
CA GLN A 387 -6.82 11.53 30.16
C GLN A 387 -6.96 10.75 31.48
N LYS A 388 -6.01 9.87 31.80
CA LYS A 388 -6.00 9.15 33.08
C LYS A 388 -5.81 10.08 34.28
N LYS A 389 -4.94 11.09 34.16
CA LYS A 389 -4.71 12.08 35.22
C LYS A 389 -5.98 12.91 35.47
N ILE A 390 -6.62 13.39 34.40
CA ILE A 390 -7.90 14.12 34.47
C ILE A 390 -8.98 13.25 35.12
N ALA A 391 -9.09 11.97 34.74
CA ALA A 391 -10.05 11.05 35.33
C ALA A 391 -9.81 10.83 36.83
N GLU A 392 -8.55 10.68 37.27
CA GLU A 392 -8.21 10.56 38.69
C GLU A 392 -8.54 11.84 39.46
N GLU A 393 -8.18 13.01 38.92
CA GLU A 393 -8.51 14.32 39.51
C GLU A 393 -10.02 14.53 39.62
N ASN A 394 -10.78 14.13 38.59
CA ASN A 394 -12.24 14.14 38.61
C ASN A 394 -12.82 13.23 39.70
N ILE A 395 -12.30 12.00 39.85
CA ILE A 395 -12.71 11.08 40.92
C ILE A 395 -12.48 11.72 42.29
N GLN A 396 -11.29 12.27 42.54
CA GLN A 396 -10.97 12.89 43.83
C GLN A 396 -11.83 14.14 44.09
N LYS A 397 -12.03 15.00 43.08
CA LYS A 397 -12.91 16.19 43.17
C LYS A 397 -14.34 15.78 43.50
N ALA A 398 -14.89 14.79 42.78
CA ALA A 398 -16.26 14.31 43.01
C ALA A 398 -16.44 13.70 44.40
N ILE A 399 -15.48 12.86 44.85
CA ILE A 399 -15.50 12.25 46.19
C ILE A 399 -15.45 13.34 47.27
N SER A 400 -14.55 14.32 47.15
CA SER A 400 -14.38 15.38 48.15
C SER A 400 -15.67 16.17 48.35
N VAL A 401 -16.25 16.68 47.25
CA VAL A 401 -17.49 17.50 47.30
C VAL A 401 -18.67 16.68 47.82
N ALA A 402 -18.84 15.45 47.34
CA ALA A 402 -19.95 14.60 47.78
C ALA A 402 -19.83 14.21 49.26
N THR A 403 -18.60 13.97 49.75
CA THR A 403 -18.35 13.61 51.15
C THR A 403 -18.58 14.80 52.08
N GLU A 404 -18.15 16.01 51.70
CA GLU A 404 -18.41 17.24 52.46
C GLU A 404 -19.92 17.50 52.58
N MET A 405 -20.68 17.38 51.48
CA MET A 405 -22.14 17.51 51.55
C MET A 405 -22.80 16.40 52.36
N ALA A 406 -22.27 15.18 52.31
CA ALA A 406 -22.74 14.10 53.16
C ALA A 406 -22.47 14.38 54.65
N GLU A 407 -21.36 15.02 55.00
CA GLU A 407 -21.02 15.41 56.38
C GLU A 407 -21.93 16.49 56.94
N VAL A 408 -22.20 17.52 56.14
CA VAL A 408 -23.18 18.56 56.50
C VAL A 408 -24.56 17.93 56.71
N ALA A 409 -25.01 17.09 55.76
CA ALA A 409 -26.29 16.42 55.87
C ALA A 409 -26.39 15.50 57.09
N ALA A 410 -25.34 14.73 57.39
CA ALA A 410 -25.31 13.84 58.54
C ALA A 410 -25.31 14.62 59.87
N SER A 411 -24.60 15.75 59.93
CA SER A 411 -24.57 16.64 61.11
C SER A 411 -25.94 17.30 61.37
N ASP A 412 -26.68 17.59 60.30
CA ASP A 412 -28.08 18.05 60.35
C ASP A 412 -29.08 16.92 60.66
N GLY A 413 -28.62 15.68 60.83
CA GLY A 413 -29.48 14.51 61.06
C GLY A 413 -30.30 14.05 59.85
N LYS A 414 -29.93 14.46 58.63
CA LYS A 414 -30.61 14.05 57.39
C LYS A 414 -30.18 12.64 56.97
N ALA A 415 -31.14 11.86 56.48
CA ALA A 415 -30.93 10.50 55.98
C ALA A 415 -30.45 10.44 54.52
N PHE A 416 -30.30 11.60 53.86
CA PHE A 416 -29.84 11.68 52.48
C PHE A 416 -29.03 12.96 52.21
N CYS A 417 -28.20 12.95 51.17
CA CYS A 417 -27.55 14.14 50.63
C CYS A 417 -27.68 14.20 49.09
N ILE A 418 -27.71 15.42 48.56
CA ILE A 418 -27.67 15.69 47.13
C ILE A 418 -26.53 16.68 46.90
N SER A 419 -25.65 16.38 45.95
CA SER A 419 -24.52 17.24 45.62
C SER A 419 -24.41 17.45 44.12
N HIS A 420 -23.92 18.63 43.73
CA HIS A 420 -23.52 18.93 42.36
C HIS A 420 -22.00 19.02 42.31
N VAL A 421 -21.40 18.31 41.37
CA VAL A 421 -19.95 18.26 41.15
C VAL A 421 -19.66 18.66 39.72
N ASP A 422 -18.58 19.38 39.52
CA ASP A 422 -18.17 19.84 38.20
C ASP A 422 -17.06 18.93 37.66
N VAL A 423 -17.46 17.77 37.13
CA VAL A 423 -16.55 16.78 36.49
C VAL A 423 -16.99 16.42 35.08
N GLY A 424 -17.81 17.28 34.46
CA GLY A 424 -18.35 17.08 33.12
C GLY A 424 -19.21 15.82 33.03
N LEU A 425 -18.96 14.99 32.01
CA LEU A 425 -19.66 13.72 31.76
C LEU A 425 -18.90 12.48 32.27
N ASP A 426 -17.95 12.65 33.20
CA ASP A 426 -17.20 11.53 33.77
C ASP A 426 -18.08 10.69 34.71
N THR A 427 -18.76 9.71 34.12
CA THR A 427 -19.65 8.79 34.86
C THR A 427 -18.92 7.97 35.93
N SER A 428 -17.62 7.73 35.78
CA SER A 428 -16.83 6.97 36.75
C SER A 428 -16.58 7.80 37.99
N ALA A 429 -16.23 9.08 37.84
CA ALA A 429 -16.05 10.01 38.95
C ALA A 429 -17.33 10.17 39.79
N VAL A 430 -18.48 10.40 39.15
CA VAL A 430 -19.78 10.55 39.84
C VAL A 430 -20.17 9.25 40.55
N ARG A 431 -19.93 8.09 39.93
CA ARG A 431 -20.19 6.77 40.53
C ARG A 431 -19.33 6.52 41.76
N GLU A 432 -18.02 6.72 41.68
CA GLU A 432 -17.10 6.49 42.80
C GLU A 432 -17.43 7.40 43.99
N ALA A 433 -17.82 8.66 43.72
CA ALA A 433 -18.31 9.58 44.76
C ALA A 433 -19.52 9.01 45.53
N VAL A 434 -20.54 8.52 44.81
CA VAL A 434 -21.71 7.90 45.43
C VAL A 434 -21.33 6.67 46.27
N LEU A 435 -20.53 5.77 45.71
CA LEU A 435 -20.12 4.55 46.41
C LEU A 435 -19.32 4.87 47.68
N LYS A 436 -18.43 5.86 47.62
CA LYS A 436 -17.62 6.29 48.77
C LYS A 436 -18.48 6.89 49.89
N VAL A 437 -19.43 7.76 49.54
CA VAL A 437 -20.35 8.37 50.51
C VAL A 437 -21.21 7.31 51.19
N ILE A 438 -21.77 6.36 50.44
CA ILE A 438 -22.55 5.25 51.00
C ILE A 438 -21.71 4.43 51.97
N ALA A 439 -20.48 4.09 51.58
CA ALA A 439 -19.59 3.27 52.41
C ALA A 439 -19.16 3.99 53.70
N GLN A 440 -18.94 5.31 53.67
CA GLN A 440 -18.43 6.07 54.82
C GLN A 440 -19.53 6.58 55.76
N LYS A 441 -20.64 7.06 55.21
CA LYS A 441 -21.69 7.77 55.97
C LYS A 441 -22.97 6.94 56.11
N GLY A 442 -23.18 5.94 55.26
CA GLY A 442 -24.35 5.07 55.33
C GLY A 442 -25.68 5.78 55.07
N ILE A 443 -25.67 6.90 54.32
CA ILE A 443 -26.85 7.67 53.94
C ILE A 443 -27.13 7.51 52.43
N SER A 444 -28.36 7.80 52.01
CA SER A 444 -28.71 7.87 50.58
C SER A 444 -28.06 9.08 49.93
N VAL A 445 -27.51 8.94 48.74
CA VAL A 445 -26.78 10.02 48.06
C VAL A 445 -27.15 10.09 46.59
N MET A 446 -27.26 11.30 46.05
CA MET A 446 -27.37 11.54 44.62
C MET A 446 -26.38 12.63 44.22
N VAL A 447 -25.55 12.32 43.22
CA VAL A 447 -24.52 13.22 42.71
C VAL A 447 -24.88 13.59 41.27
N PHE A 448 -24.97 14.89 41.02
CA PHE A 448 -25.18 15.48 39.70
C PHE A 448 -23.86 16.01 39.17
N SER A 449 -23.58 15.84 37.88
CA SER A 449 -22.50 16.51 37.17
C SER A 449 -22.98 17.04 35.83
N THR A 450 -22.51 18.20 35.42
CA THR A 450 -22.93 18.88 34.19
C THR A 450 -21.73 19.18 33.32
N ASP A 451 -21.90 19.09 32.01
CA ASP A 451 -20.93 19.58 31.02
C ASP A 451 -21.54 20.74 30.24
N GLU A 452 -21.03 21.94 30.48
CA GLU A 452 -21.48 23.17 29.82
C GLU A 452 -21.26 23.13 28.31
N THR A 453 -20.23 22.39 27.83
CA THR A 453 -19.89 22.34 26.40
C THR A 453 -20.96 21.58 25.59
N THR A 454 -21.50 20.50 26.16
CA THR A 454 -22.51 19.67 25.48
C THR A 454 -23.92 19.91 25.98
N ASN A 455 -24.11 20.76 27.00
CA ASN A 455 -25.36 20.97 27.74
C ASN A 455 -25.99 19.66 28.26
N LYS A 456 -25.14 18.70 28.66
CA LYS A 456 -25.58 17.39 29.17
C LYS A 456 -25.29 17.27 30.66
N ALA A 457 -26.07 16.42 31.33
CA ALA A 457 -25.91 16.12 32.75
C ALA A 457 -25.81 14.62 32.98
N VAL A 458 -24.94 14.20 33.88
CA VAL A 458 -24.85 12.83 34.40
C VAL A 458 -25.33 12.84 35.84
N VAL A 459 -26.16 11.87 36.21
CA VAL A 459 -26.66 11.72 37.57
C VAL A 459 -26.44 10.28 38.01
N TYR A 460 -25.85 10.12 39.19
CA TYR A 460 -25.72 8.82 39.84
C TYR A 460 -26.38 8.90 41.21
N ALA A 461 -27.20 7.90 41.53
CA ALA A 461 -27.91 7.80 42.79
C ALA A 461 -27.57 6.47 43.46
N GLY A 462 -27.52 6.48 44.78
CA GLY A 462 -27.38 5.27 45.56
C GLY A 462 -28.08 5.36 46.91
N VAL A 463 -28.70 4.25 47.28
CA VAL A 463 -29.46 4.04 48.52
C VAL A 463 -28.87 2.80 49.20
N PRO A 464 -28.43 2.90 50.47
CA PRO A 464 -27.90 1.76 51.21
C PRO A 464 -28.90 0.60 51.30
N GLU A 465 -28.47 -0.63 51.01
CA GLU A 465 -29.35 -1.83 51.03
C GLU A 465 -29.78 -2.27 52.44
N LYS A 466 -29.08 -1.83 53.48
CA LYS A 466 -29.28 -2.27 54.87
C LYS A 466 -29.68 -1.11 55.78
N GLY A 467 -30.92 -1.13 56.26
CA GLY A 467 -31.43 -0.23 57.29
C GLY A 467 -32.93 0.03 57.13
N ASP A 468 -33.70 -0.11 58.22
CA ASP A 468 -35.16 0.17 58.20
C ASP A 468 -35.49 1.61 57.81
N LYS A 469 -34.53 2.53 57.97
CA LYS A 469 -34.64 3.95 57.65
C LYS A 469 -34.74 4.29 56.15
N PHE A 470 -34.50 3.33 55.25
CA PHE A 470 -34.44 3.58 53.80
C PHE A 470 -35.50 2.82 52.99
N LYS A 471 -36.36 2.02 53.66
CA LYS A 471 -37.37 1.15 53.02
C LYS A 471 -38.39 1.91 52.14
N GLY A 472 -38.54 3.22 52.33
CA GLY A 472 -39.46 4.06 51.54
C GLY A 472 -38.87 4.66 50.26
N LEU A 473 -37.55 4.62 50.06
CA LEU A 473 -36.87 5.29 48.95
C LEU A 473 -36.29 4.29 47.95
N GLU A 474 -36.99 4.08 46.83
CA GLU A 474 -36.49 3.26 45.72
C GLU A 474 -35.56 4.10 44.82
N VAL A 475 -34.36 3.59 44.54
CA VAL A 475 -33.29 4.33 43.86
C VAL A 475 -33.63 4.69 42.41
N SER A 476 -34.35 3.82 41.69
CA SER A 476 -34.70 4.01 40.30
C SER A 476 -35.82 5.05 40.14
N GLU A 477 -36.81 5.06 41.02
CA GLU A 477 -37.86 6.06 41.14
C GLU A 477 -37.26 7.41 41.50
N TRP A 478 -36.39 7.45 42.52
CA TRP A 478 -35.74 8.68 42.95
C TRP A 478 -34.92 9.31 41.82
N LEU A 479 -34.14 8.50 41.10
CA LEU A 479 -33.37 8.96 39.95
C LEU A 479 -34.26 9.36 38.76
N THR A 480 -35.36 8.65 38.52
CA THR A 480 -36.29 8.98 37.41
C THR A 480 -36.92 10.35 37.61
N VAL A 481 -37.34 10.67 38.85
CA VAL A 481 -37.88 12.00 39.19
C VAL A 481 -36.83 13.08 38.98
N ALA A 482 -35.59 12.86 39.44
CA ALA A 482 -34.48 13.77 39.26
C ALA A 482 -34.13 14.03 37.78
N LEU A 483 -34.21 13.01 36.93
CA LEU A 483 -33.86 13.14 35.51
C LEU A 483 -34.95 13.80 34.65
N GLY A 484 -36.16 13.96 35.17
CA GLY A 484 -37.31 14.54 34.45
C GLY A 484 -37.00 15.92 33.82
N PRO A 485 -36.61 16.93 34.63
CA PRO A 485 -36.24 18.26 34.11
C PRO A 485 -35.06 18.24 33.15
N LEU A 486 -34.14 17.28 33.33
CA LEU A 486 -32.95 17.11 32.50
C LEU A 486 -33.22 16.41 31.16
N LYS A 487 -34.49 16.06 30.88
CA LYS A 487 -34.92 15.22 29.74
C LYS A 487 -34.16 13.89 29.68
N GLY A 488 -33.77 13.38 30.84
CA GLY A 488 -32.96 12.17 30.96
C GLY A 488 -33.78 10.90 31.14
N ARG A 489 -33.10 9.76 31.03
CA ARG A 489 -33.68 8.45 31.36
C ARG A 489 -32.84 7.72 32.38
N CYS A 490 -33.52 7.13 33.36
CA CYS A 490 -32.91 6.25 34.34
C CYS A 490 -32.44 4.96 33.65
N GLY A 491 -31.18 4.60 33.81
CA GLY A 491 -30.66 3.29 33.42
C GLY A 491 -31.17 2.18 34.35
N LYS A 492 -30.88 0.91 34.03
CA LYS A 492 -31.27 -0.21 34.90
C LYS A 492 -30.54 -0.10 36.26
N GLY A 493 -31.27 0.27 37.31
CA GLY A 493 -30.80 0.23 38.69
C GLY A 493 -30.70 -1.21 39.20
N LYS A 494 -29.61 -1.55 39.88
CA LYS A 494 -29.44 -2.87 40.53
C LYS A 494 -28.60 -2.71 41.80
N GLY A 495 -29.04 -3.33 42.89
CA GLY A 495 -28.29 -3.37 44.14
C GLY A 495 -28.18 -2.01 44.84
N GLY A 496 -29.28 -1.26 44.89
CA GLY A 496 -29.32 0.04 45.56
C GLY A 496 -28.66 1.20 44.81
N ILE A 497 -28.13 1.00 43.60
CA ILE A 497 -27.51 2.04 42.77
C ILE A 497 -28.21 2.18 41.42
N ALA A 498 -28.30 3.42 40.92
CA ALA A 498 -28.82 3.74 39.60
C ALA A 498 -28.04 4.90 38.96
N GLN A 499 -28.00 4.93 37.63
CA GLN A 499 -27.33 5.97 36.87
C GLN A 499 -28.19 6.42 35.71
N GLY A 500 -28.05 7.68 35.30
CA GLY A 500 -28.72 8.20 34.12
C GLY A 500 -28.03 9.44 33.58
N GLN A 501 -28.43 9.80 32.37
CA GLN A 501 -27.91 10.95 31.66
C GLN A 501 -29.07 11.78 31.10
N GLY A 502 -28.97 13.09 31.22
CA GLY A 502 -29.87 14.09 30.66
C GLY A 502 -29.22 14.86 29.52
N THR A 503 -30.05 15.35 28.58
CA THR A 503 -29.61 16.13 27.42
C THR A 503 -29.81 17.63 27.58
N ASP A 504 -30.27 18.08 28.75
CA ASP A 504 -30.53 19.48 29.05
C ASP A 504 -30.08 19.82 30.47
N ALA A 505 -28.83 20.28 30.62
CA ALA A 505 -28.24 20.60 31.92
C ALA A 505 -28.79 21.90 32.54
N SER A 506 -29.46 22.75 31.76
CA SER A 506 -30.01 24.05 32.18
C SER A 506 -30.94 23.96 33.40
N HIS A 507 -31.57 22.80 33.61
CA HIS A 507 -32.52 22.54 34.68
C HIS A 507 -31.94 21.73 35.85
N VAL A 508 -30.61 21.75 36.04
CA VAL A 508 -29.96 20.96 37.12
C VAL A 508 -30.41 21.37 38.52
N ILE A 509 -30.67 22.66 38.76
CA ILE A 509 -31.16 23.14 40.05
C ILE A 509 -32.57 22.60 40.32
N GLU A 510 -33.47 22.70 39.32
CA GLU A 510 -34.83 22.15 39.40
C GLU A 510 -34.82 20.63 39.64
N ALA A 511 -33.92 19.91 38.98
CA ALA A 511 -33.71 18.48 39.17
C ALA A 511 -33.26 18.13 40.59
N MET A 512 -32.33 18.89 41.16
CA MET A 512 -31.86 18.72 42.54
C MET A 512 -32.96 19.02 43.57
N ASP A 513 -33.79 20.04 43.33
CA ASP A 513 -34.90 20.41 44.21
C ASP A 513 -36.00 19.33 44.21
N LEU A 514 -36.33 18.79 43.04
CA LEU A 514 -37.27 17.66 42.92
C LEU A 514 -36.73 16.40 43.60
N ALA A 515 -35.44 16.10 43.42
CA ALA A 515 -34.78 14.98 44.10
C ALA A 515 -34.84 15.14 45.62
N THR A 516 -34.63 16.37 46.13
CA THR A 516 -34.69 16.70 47.56
C THR A 516 -36.10 16.54 48.12
N THR A 517 -37.10 17.03 47.38
CA THR A 517 -38.52 16.95 47.75
C THR A 517 -38.98 15.50 47.79
N PHE A 518 -38.64 14.72 46.77
CA PHE A 518 -39.00 13.30 46.69
C PHE A 518 -38.38 12.49 47.84
N ALA A 519 -37.08 12.65 48.09
CA ALA A 519 -36.40 11.97 49.19
C ALA A 519 -37.00 12.35 50.56
N SER A 520 -37.30 13.63 50.78
CA SER A 520 -37.93 14.11 52.01
C SER A 520 -39.33 13.51 52.22
N MET A 521 -40.12 13.38 51.16
CA MET A 521 -41.46 12.79 51.23
C MET A 521 -41.41 11.31 51.57
N ARG A 522 -40.50 10.56 50.93
CA ARG A 522 -40.38 9.10 51.08
C ARG A 522 -39.73 8.68 52.40
N LEU A 523 -38.86 9.52 52.99
CA LEU A 523 -38.14 9.23 54.23
C LEU A 523 -38.78 9.83 55.49
N ARG A 524 -39.78 10.72 55.38
CA ARG A 524 -40.61 11.18 56.52
C ARG A 524 -41.77 10.26 56.87
N GLY A 525 -42.08 9.28 56.01
CA GLY A 525 -43.21 8.36 56.16
C GLY A 525 -42.88 7.02 56.82
N SER A 526 -41.71 6.89 57.45
CA SER A 526 -41.18 5.65 58.04
C SER A 526 -40.82 5.82 59.51
#